data_AF-A0A9W7EJ71-F1
#
_entry.id   AF-A0A9W7EJ71-F1
#
_cell.length_a   1.000
_cell.length_b   1.000
_cell.length_c   1.000
_cell.angle_alpha   90.00
_cell.angle_beta   90.00
_cell.angle_gamma   90.00
#
_symmetry.space_group_name_H-M   'P 1'
#
loop_
_entity.id
_entity.type
_entity.pdbx_description
1 polymer ?
#
loop_
_entity_poly.entity_id
_entity_poly.type
_entity_poly.pdbx_seq_one_letter_code
_entity_poly.pdbx_strand_id
1 'polypeptide(L)'
;MAHRIPLFFLVLINLVVPLSSFAPSPLPRNPLYHSTSGVVPKPQRSSFPQFCDPQVRDGDDDTGSGVPSEEISEELRFGRRIVKGLAKLSLLDYRWRKDLFTRAAASRSETQALNRLTGDTQTLKPLLRPMDFSSDEDELGPLGIAESKAVSWLEEVMDTEAARAQSILDNDGVPVRPAKNEESPLGQIEKATVNFVDSVVKSEKARGELAREEESVFGVFMPPSSLPEGVQGPLGKAEASVKNLIKDISEAETVRAQLTNSGSEKRVVRPLDVGGPFGEAERFMSDIQMAEKKRAMEKSTDGKKFVRPMDATVKGPLGETEERLVGLVDSLKVEETRRYQNLVENRPMNTNRKSVEGVLESVSVGVLRAPVMLVKIASRVKELLSGEGGEGEEEENYEVGVGGEGEEVVVEEIESP
;
A
#
# COMPACT_ATOMS: atom_id res chain seq x y z
N MET A 1 -10.58 52.03 32.99
CA MET A 1 -10.66 50.60 33.35
C MET A 1 -11.11 49.86 32.10
N ALA A 2 -10.17 49.23 31.41
CA ALA A 2 -10.36 48.65 30.09
C ALA A 2 -10.34 47.11 30.19
N HIS A 3 -11.41 46.46 29.76
CA HIS A 3 -11.51 45.01 29.68
C HIS A 3 -10.72 44.49 28.48
N ARG A 4 -9.70 43.66 28.75
CA ARG A 4 -9.03 42.83 27.74
C ARG A 4 -9.78 41.51 27.63
N ILE A 5 -10.42 41.28 26.48
CA ILE A 5 -10.94 39.98 26.06
C ILE A 5 -9.76 39.20 25.45
N PRO A 6 -9.49 37.94 25.86
CA PRO A 6 -8.38 37.17 25.33
C PRO A 6 -8.66 36.70 23.89
N LEU A 7 -7.71 37.04 23.02
CA LEU A 7 -7.62 36.79 21.56
C LEU A 7 -7.47 35.31 21.16
N PHE A 8 -7.87 34.36 22.01
CA PHE A 8 -7.67 32.92 21.76
C PHE A 8 -8.82 32.24 21.01
N PHE A 9 -9.96 32.91 20.83
CA PHE A 9 -11.16 32.30 20.25
C PHE A 9 -11.32 32.43 18.72
N LEU A 10 -10.42 33.15 18.03
CA LEU A 10 -10.58 33.47 16.60
C LEU A 10 -9.75 32.60 15.63
N VAL A 11 -8.96 31.63 16.12
CA VAL A 11 -8.09 30.79 15.26
C VAL A 11 -8.74 29.45 14.88
N LEU A 12 -9.87 29.06 15.48
CA LEU A 12 -10.48 27.73 15.29
C LEU A 12 -11.54 27.63 14.17
N ILE A 13 -11.82 28.70 13.41
CA ILE A 13 -12.93 28.71 12.42
C ILE A 13 -12.45 28.56 10.94
N ASN A 14 -11.15 28.55 10.66
CA ASN A 14 -10.65 28.52 9.26
C ASN A 14 -10.04 27.19 8.78
N LEU A 15 -10.42 26.06 9.37
CA LEU A 15 -9.93 24.73 8.95
C LEU A 15 -11.08 23.80 8.55
N VAL A 16 -11.94 24.27 7.64
CA VAL A 16 -12.85 23.44 6.86
C VAL A 16 -12.63 23.80 5.39
N VAL A 17 -11.62 23.19 4.78
CA VAL A 17 -11.46 23.18 3.32
C VAL A 17 -12.25 21.97 2.80
N PRO A 18 -13.28 22.16 1.96
CA PRO A 18 -13.98 21.04 1.35
C PRO A 18 -13.08 20.35 0.32
N LEU A 19 -12.85 19.05 0.50
CA LEU A 19 -12.07 18.16 -0.38
C LEU A 19 -12.74 17.82 -1.73
N SER A 20 -13.70 18.61 -2.20
CA SER A 20 -14.55 18.28 -3.35
C SER A 20 -14.14 18.94 -4.68
N SER A 21 -12.84 19.07 -4.98
CA SER A 21 -12.40 19.72 -6.24
C SER A 21 -11.23 19.02 -6.94
N PHE A 22 -11.22 17.68 -6.94
CA PHE A 22 -10.44 16.89 -7.90
C PHE A 22 -11.39 16.32 -8.96
N ALA A 23 -11.76 17.15 -9.94
CA ALA A 23 -12.31 16.69 -11.20
C ALA A 23 -11.15 16.51 -12.19
N PRO A 24 -10.96 15.33 -12.81
CA PRO A 24 -9.94 15.15 -13.84
C PRO A 24 -10.30 15.99 -15.07
N SER A 25 -9.39 16.87 -15.47
CA SER A 25 -9.48 17.61 -16.73
C SER A 25 -9.45 16.63 -17.92
N PRO A 26 -10.30 16.83 -18.94
CA PRO A 26 -10.25 16.01 -20.15
C PRO A 26 -8.97 16.32 -20.93
N LEU A 27 -8.20 15.26 -21.23
CA LEU A 27 -7.01 15.32 -22.07
C LEU A 27 -7.34 15.94 -23.45
N PRO A 28 -6.47 16.80 -24.00
CA PRO A 28 -6.66 17.34 -25.33
C PRO A 28 -6.57 16.22 -26.38
N ARG A 29 -7.60 16.13 -27.22
CA ARG A 29 -7.59 15.27 -28.42
C ARG A 29 -6.52 15.77 -29.38
N ASN A 30 -5.53 14.94 -29.67
CA ASN A 30 -4.57 15.20 -30.75
C ASN A 30 -5.31 15.28 -32.09
N PRO A 31 -5.05 16.31 -32.92
CA PRO A 31 -5.53 16.31 -34.29
C PRO A 31 -4.76 15.28 -35.11
N LEU A 32 -5.52 14.48 -35.86
CA LEU A 32 -5.05 13.58 -36.91
C LEU A 32 -4.18 14.36 -37.90
N TYR A 33 -2.88 14.08 -37.92
CA TYR A 33 -2.00 14.51 -38.99
C TYR A 33 -2.21 13.60 -40.21
N HIS A 34 -2.79 14.17 -41.27
CA HIS A 34 -2.70 13.62 -42.61
C HIS A 34 -1.23 13.68 -43.08
N SER A 35 -0.61 12.51 -43.18
CA SER A 35 0.72 12.34 -43.78
C SER A 35 0.62 12.54 -45.29
N THR A 36 0.97 13.73 -45.77
CA THR A 36 1.36 13.94 -47.16
C THR A 36 2.79 13.44 -47.36
N SER A 37 2.95 12.57 -48.35
CA SER A 37 4.22 12.01 -48.80
C SER A 37 5.14 13.13 -49.33
N GLY A 38 6.05 13.60 -48.48
CA GLY A 38 7.13 14.52 -48.84
C GLY A 38 8.47 13.83 -48.67
N VAL A 39 9.26 13.77 -49.74
CA VAL A 39 10.63 13.27 -49.77
C VAL A 39 11.48 14.10 -48.80
N VAL A 40 11.91 13.48 -47.70
CA VAL A 40 12.81 14.11 -46.71
C VAL A 40 14.27 13.94 -47.18
N PRO A 41 15.04 15.02 -47.37
CA PRO A 41 16.46 14.92 -47.66
C PRO A 41 17.22 14.37 -46.44
N LYS A 42 18.15 13.43 -46.72
CA LYS A 42 19.02 12.80 -45.73
C LYS A 42 19.69 13.86 -44.84
N PRO A 43 19.60 13.76 -43.49
CA PRO A 43 20.39 14.62 -42.62
C PRO A 43 21.87 14.27 -42.76
N GLN A 44 22.71 15.28 -43.02
CA GLN A 44 24.15 15.16 -42.91
C GLN A 44 24.51 14.84 -41.46
N ARG A 45 25.22 13.73 -41.27
CA ARG A 45 25.78 13.28 -39.98
C ARG A 45 26.67 14.37 -39.41
N SER A 46 26.17 15.15 -38.47
CA SER A 46 27.01 15.82 -37.48
C SER A 46 27.41 14.76 -36.44
N SER A 47 28.72 14.64 -36.25
CA SER A 47 29.36 13.83 -35.23
C SER A 47 28.90 14.28 -33.84
N PHE A 48 28.02 13.50 -33.21
CA PHE A 48 27.77 13.62 -31.78
C PHE A 48 29.01 13.13 -31.01
N PRO A 49 29.44 13.83 -29.94
CA PRO A 49 30.54 13.37 -29.11
C PRO A 49 30.13 12.06 -28.41
N GLN A 50 30.98 11.04 -28.52
CA GLN A 50 30.85 9.80 -27.78
C GLN A 50 30.80 10.10 -26.28
N PHE A 51 29.70 9.74 -25.65
CA PHE A 51 29.56 9.71 -24.20
C PHE A 51 30.52 8.64 -23.67
N CYS A 52 31.54 9.07 -22.94
CA CYS A 52 32.57 8.20 -22.38
C CYS A 52 31.98 7.24 -21.35
N ASP A 53 32.24 5.94 -21.54
CA ASP A 53 32.29 4.96 -20.45
C ASP A 53 33.40 5.42 -19.46
N PRO A 54 33.19 5.38 -18.13
CA PRO A 54 34.25 5.64 -17.17
C PRO A 54 35.13 4.40 -17.08
N GLN A 55 36.03 4.21 -18.05
CA GLN A 55 37.20 3.38 -17.83
C GLN A 55 38.15 4.14 -16.91
N VAL A 56 38.36 3.58 -15.72
CA VAL A 56 39.49 3.88 -14.86
C VAL A 56 40.75 3.57 -15.67
N ARG A 57 41.29 4.62 -16.30
CA ARG A 57 42.56 4.62 -16.99
C ARG A 57 43.56 5.19 -16.01
N ASP A 58 44.34 4.30 -15.38
CA ASP A 58 45.61 4.67 -14.75
C ASP A 58 46.56 5.03 -15.90
N GLY A 59 46.62 6.32 -16.23
CA GLY A 59 47.43 6.87 -17.31
C GLY A 59 48.02 8.19 -16.87
N ASP A 60 49.31 8.16 -16.54
CA ASP A 60 50.18 9.31 -16.31
C ASP A 60 50.36 10.07 -17.65
N ASP A 61 49.41 10.93 -18.00
CA ASP A 61 49.56 11.88 -19.10
C ASP A 61 49.62 13.31 -18.56
N ASP A 62 50.85 13.75 -18.32
CA ASP A 62 51.29 15.13 -18.20
C ASP A 62 50.94 15.89 -19.51
N THR A 63 49.72 16.41 -19.60
CA THR A 63 49.38 17.44 -20.57
C THR A 63 48.74 18.63 -19.87
N GLY A 64 49.60 19.62 -19.63
CA GLY A 64 49.24 20.93 -19.11
C GLY A 64 48.18 21.61 -19.97
N SER A 65 46.96 21.67 -19.43
CA SER A 65 46.04 22.78 -19.66
C SER A 65 45.76 23.39 -18.30
N GLY A 66 46.41 24.52 -18.04
CA GLY A 66 46.21 25.33 -16.83
C GLY A 66 44.82 25.96 -16.85
N VAL A 67 43.81 25.16 -16.53
CA VAL A 67 42.54 25.66 -16.00
C VAL A 67 42.81 26.04 -14.53
N PRO A 68 42.38 27.22 -14.04
CA PRO A 68 42.69 27.67 -12.69
C PRO A 68 42.08 26.71 -11.66
N SER A 69 42.89 25.77 -11.19
CA SER A 69 42.55 24.78 -10.17
C SER A 69 42.19 25.42 -8.83
N GLU A 70 42.51 26.70 -8.64
CA GLU A 70 42.18 27.45 -7.44
C GLU A 70 40.68 27.77 -7.34
N GLU A 71 40.00 28.15 -8.44
CA GLU A 71 38.57 28.51 -8.40
C GLU A 71 37.68 27.27 -8.14
N ILE A 72 37.97 26.14 -8.80
CA ILE A 72 37.29 24.86 -8.55
C ILE A 72 37.50 24.41 -7.09
N SER A 73 38.66 24.75 -6.49
CA SER A 73 38.94 24.41 -5.10
C SER A 73 38.08 25.20 -4.11
N GLU A 74 37.75 26.47 -4.41
CA GLU A 74 36.92 27.29 -3.52
C GLU A 74 35.46 26.88 -3.53
N GLU A 75 34.90 26.57 -4.71
CA GLU A 75 33.54 26.04 -4.83
C GLU A 75 33.39 24.69 -4.13
N LEU A 76 34.35 23.78 -4.30
CA LEU A 76 34.37 22.50 -3.59
C LEU A 76 34.50 22.68 -2.07
N ARG A 77 35.30 23.65 -1.60
CA ARG A 77 35.40 23.98 -0.17
C ARG A 77 34.09 24.56 0.38
N PHE A 78 33.37 25.36 -0.40
CA PHE A 78 32.07 25.88 0.00
C PHE A 78 31.02 24.77 0.07
N GLY A 79 30.95 23.90 -0.94
CA GLY A 79 30.08 22.72 -0.95
C GLY A 79 30.33 21.80 0.26
N ARG A 80 31.61 21.50 0.56
CA ARG A 80 31.97 20.71 1.76
C ARG A 80 31.55 21.37 3.07
N ARG A 81 31.66 22.70 3.18
CA ARG A 81 31.16 23.44 4.36
C ARG A 81 29.65 23.31 4.53
N ILE A 82 28.89 23.41 3.43
CA ILE A 82 27.43 23.19 3.46
C ILE A 82 27.12 21.76 3.88
N VAL A 83 27.75 20.76 3.25
CA VAL A 83 27.53 19.33 3.57
C VAL A 83 27.88 19.03 5.02
N LYS A 84 29.00 19.56 5.54
CA LYS A 84 29.39 19.42 6.95
C LYS A 84 28.39 20.09 7.90
N GLY A 85 27.87 21.26 7.52
CA GLY A 85 26.80 21.95 8.26
C GLY A 85 25.50 21.15 8.31
N LEU A 86 25.07 20.61 7.17
CA LEU A 86 23.88 19.75 7.06
C LEU A 86 24.05 18.44 7.83
N ALA A 87 25.23 17.80 7.74
CA ALA A 87 25.54 16.58 8.49
C ALA A 87 25.52 16.82 10.01
N LYS A 88 25.99 17.98 10.47
CA LYS A 88 25.89 18.36 11.89
C LYS A 88 24.44 18.58 12.31
N LEU A 89 23.62 19.22 11.49
CA LEU A 89 22.20 19.43 11.77
C LEU A 89 21.41 18.11 11.77
N SER A 90 21.67 17.23 10.81
CA SER A 90 21.01 15.91 10.75
C SER A 90 21.41 15.04 11.94
N LEU A 91 22.68 15.06 12.37
CA LEU A 91 23.12 14.34 13.55
C LEU A 91 22.44 14.84 14.84
N LEU A 92 22.20 16.15 14.97
CA LEU A 92 21.41 16.70 16.06
C LEU A 92 19.94 16.27 15.99
N ASP A 93 19.35 16.26 14.80
CA ASP A 93 17.97 15.79 14.58
C ASP A 93 17.81 14.30 14.91
N TYR A 94 18.71 13.43 14.43
CA TYR A 94 18.68 12.01 14.74
C TYR A 94 18.84 11.73 16.23
N ARG A 95 19.75 12.45 16.91
CA ARG A 95 19.87 12.36 18.37
C ARG A 95 18.60 12.81 19.07
N TRP A 96 18.02 13.92 18.64
CA TRP A 96 16.77 14.43 19.23
C TRP A 96 15.61 13.44 19.03
N ARG A 97 15.45 12.86 17.84
CA ARG A 97 14.41 11.85 17.57
C ARG A 97 14.65 10.57 18.38
N LYS A 98 15.88 10.06 18.41
CA LYS A 98 16.25 8.89 19.22
C LYS A 98 16.03 9.14 20.71
N ASP A 99 16.41 10.31 21.22
CA ASP A 99 16.14 10.73 22.60
C ASP A 99 14.64 10.78 22.88
N LEU A 100 13.83 11.24 21.92
CA LEU A 100 12.37 11.26 22.05
C LEU A 100 11.80 9.83 22.11
N PHE A 101 12.26 8.91 21.26
CA PHE A 101 11.85 7.50 21.30
C PHE A 101 12.27 6.81 22.60
N THR A 102 13.52 6.97 23.02
CA THR A 102 14.05 6.35 24.25
C THR A 102 13.39 6.93 25.50
N ARG A 103 13.14 8.25 25.57
CA ARG A 103 12.39 8.86 26.68
C ARG A 103 10.94 8.42 26.69
N ALA A 104 10.30 8.30 25.53
CA ALA A 104 8.94 7.77 25.45
C ALA A 104 8.90 6.30 25.91
N ALA A 105 9.87 5.48 25.50
CA ALA A 105 9.98 4.09 25.94
C ALA A 105 10.29 3.98 27.45
N ALA A 106 11.20 4.80 27.99
CA ALA A 106 11.53 4.83 29.41
C ALA A 106 10.38 5.33 30.28
N SER A 107 9.66 6.37 29.83
CA SER A 107 8.45 6.85 30.52
C SER A 107 7.36 5.78 30.52
N ARG A 108 7.24 4.99 29.44
CA ARG A 108 6.32 3.84 29.38
C ARG A 108 6.75 2.72 30.32
N SER A 109 8.04 2.37 30.37
CA SER A 109 8.52 1.32 31.28
C SER A 109 8.41 1.73 32.74
N GLU A 110 8.67 3.00 33.06
CA GLU A 110 8.48 3.58 34.40
C GLU A 110 7.01 3.56 34.80
N THR A 111 6.10 4.02 33.92
CA THR A 111 4.66 3.98 34.21
C THR A 111 4.16 2.54 34.37
N GLN A 112 4.63 1.59 33.54
CA GLN A 112 4.31 0.17 33.71
C GLN A 112 4.86 -0.39 35.04
N ALA A 113 6.09 -0.03 35.43
CA ALA A 113 6.69 -0.47 36.68
C ALA A 113 5.98 0.12 37.91
N LEU A 114 5.63 1.41 37.87
CA LEU A 114 4.85 2.08 38.90
C LEU A 114 3.48 1.41 39.04
N ASN A 115 2.78 1.16 37.93
CA ASN A 115 1.49 0.47 37.94
C ASN A 115 1.57 -0.95 38.54
N ARG A 116 2.68 -1.66 38.33
CA ARG A 116 2.94 -2.96 38.98
C ARG A 116 3.17 -2.83 40.48
N LEU A 117 3.86 -1.78 40.93
CA LEU A 117 4.20 -1.55 42.34
C LEU A 117 3.04 -1.04 43.17
N THR A 118 2.23 -0.12 42.63
CA THR A 118 1.09 0.44 43.35
C THR A 118 -0.09 -0.53 43.42
N GLY A 119 -0.08 -1.63 42.65
CA GLY A 119 -1.22 -2.54 42.52
C GLY A 119 -2.43 -1.89 41.84
N ASP A 120 -2.28 -0.64 41.43
CA ASP A 120 -3.27 0.22 40.80
C ASP A 120 -3.35 -0.12 39.31
N THR A 121 -3.72 -1.38 39.04
CA THR A 121 -3.89 -1.92 37.68
C THR A 121 -5.01 -1.23 36.90
N GLN A 122 -5.82 -0.40 37.58
CA GLN A 122 -7.01 0.25 37.03
C GLN A 122 -6.87 1.76 36.81
N THR A 123 -5.89 2.43 37.41
CA THR A 123 -5.97 3.89 37.46
C THR A 123 -5.37 4.56 36.23
N LEU A 124 -4.25 4.08 35.68
CA LEU A 124 -3.68 4.65 34.45
C LEU A 124 -2.87 3.60 33.68
N LYS A 125 -3.49 2.59 33.04
CA LYS A 125 -2.81 1.95 31.91
C LYS A 125 -2.68 3.02 30.83
N PRO A 126 -1.46 3.50 30.51
CA PRO A 126 -1.29 4.39 29.37
C PRO A 126 -1.88 3.71 28.13
N LEU A 127 -2.29 4.50 27.13
CA LEU A 127 -2.63 4.00 25.79
C LEU A 127 -1.51 3.05 25.31
N LEU A 128 -1.69 1.75 25.53
CA LEU A 128 -0.73 0.73 25.14
C LEU A 128 -0.76 0.66 23.62
N ARG A 129 0.40 0.83 23.00
CA ARG A 129 0.55 0.67 21.56
C ARG A 129 0.36 -0.81 21.19
N PRO A 130 -0.08 -1.12 19.96
CA PRO A 130 -0.10 -2.48 19.42
C PRO A 130 1.08 -3.36 19.85
N MET A 131 2.30 -2.83 19.71
CA MET A 131 3.53 -3.55 20.00
C MET A 131 3.83 -3.75 21.50
N ASP A 132 3.18 -2.98 22.39
CA ASP A 132 3.47 -2.98 23.83
C ASP A 132 2.55 -3.95 24.61
N PHE A 133 1.70 -4.72 23.91
CA PHE A 133 0.72 -5.63 24.53
C PHE A 133 1.34 -6.89 25.15
N SER A 134 2.32 -7.48 24.48
CA SER A 134 3.09 -8.63 24.96
C SER A 134 4.55 -8.46 24.54
N SER A 135 5.45 -9.05 25.33
CA SER A 135 6.86 -9.19 24.96
C SER A 135 7.07 -10.25 23.89
N ASP A 136 6.13 -11.18 23.76
CA ASP A 136 6.30 -12.39 22.96
C ASP A 136 5.63 -12.20 21.59
N GLU A 137 6.40 -12.31 20.50
CA GLU A 137 5.92 -12.09 19.13
C GLU A 137 4.72 -12.97 18.75
N ASP A 138 4.60 -14.16 19.35
CA ASP A 138 3.50 -15.09 19.12
C ASP A 138 2.17 -14.65 19.76
N GLU A 139 2.24 -13.80 20.79
CA GLU A 139 1.05 -13.22 21.44
C GLU A 139 0.65 -11.86 20.86
N LEU A 140 1.55 -11.26 20.08
CA LEU A 140 1.30 -10.02 19.37
C LEU A 140 0.34 -10.25 18.21
N GLY A 141 -0.71 -9.43 18.14
CA GLY A 141 -1.60 -9.41 16.98
C GLY A 141 -0.85 -9.00 15.70
N PRO A 142 -1.46 -9.20 14.51
CA PRO A 142 -0.84 -8.84 13.23
C PRO A 142 -0.44 -7.36 13.17
N LEU A 143 -1.19 -6.47 13.83
CA LEU A 143 -0.89 -5.05 13.90
C LEU A 143 0.28 -4.76 14.86
N GLY A 144 0.37 -5.49 15.98
CA GLY A 144 1.51 -5.46 16.88
C GLY A 144 2.82 -5.88 16.20
N ILE A 145 2.79 -6.97 15.42
CA ILE A 145 3.94 -7.47 14.65
C ILE A 145 4.34 -6.47 13.55
N ALA A 146 3.37 -5.85 12.87
CA ALA A 146 3.65 -4.85 11.86
C ALA A 146 4.26 -3.58 12.47
N GLU A 147 3.72 -3.10 13.60
CA GLU A 147 4.29 -1.95 14.31
C GLU A 147 5.69 -2.26 14.84
N SER A 148 5.90 -3.43 15.47
CA SER A 148 7.22 -3.79 16.01
C SER A 148 8.29 -3.82 14.92
N LYS A 149 8.00 -4.44 13.77
CA LYS A 149 8.88 -4.47 12.60
C LYS A 149 9.13 -3.08 12.01
N ALA A 150 8.10 -2.23 11.95
CA ALA A 150 8.24 -0.87 11.44
C ALA A 150 9.08 0.01 12.38
N VAL A 151 8.88 -0.11 13.70
CA VAL A 151 9.65 0.62 14.71
C VAL A 151 11.09 0.15 14.73
N SER A 152 11.35 -1.16 14.72
CA SER A 152 12.71 -1.70 14.68
C SER A 152 13.45 -1.25 13.42
N TRP A 153 12.77 -1.29 12.27
CA TRP A 153 13.34 -0.79 11.02
C TRP A 153 13.66 0.70 11.08
N LEU A 154 12.79 1.53 11.67
CA LEU A 154 13.04 2.96 11.84
C LEU A 154 14.20 3.26 12.80
N GLU A 155 14.31 2.52 13.90
CA GLU A 155 15.43 2.63 14.85
C GLU A 155 16.76 2.30 14.18
N GLU A 156 16.81 1.21 13.42
CA GLU A 156 17.98 0.81 12.64
C GLU A 156 18.34 1.86 11.57
N VAL A 157 17.35 2.42 10.88
CA VAL A 157 17.55 3.52 9.94
C VAL A 157 18.15 4.74 10.64
N MET A 158 17.59 5.17 11.79
CA MET A 158 18.12 6.33 12.51
C MET A 158 19.56 6.12 12.98
N ASP A 159 19.89 4.93 13.45
CA ASP A 159 21.24 4.62 13.95
C ASP A 159 22.27 4.53 12.82
N THR A 160 21.93 3.87 11.72
CA THR A 160 22.80 3.78 10.53
C THR A 160 22.99 5.15 9.87
N GLU A 161 21.94 5.98 9.83
CA GLU A 161 22.02 7.35 9.30
C GLU A 161 22.78 8.30 10.22
N ALA A 162 22.66 8.16 11.54
CA ALA A 162 23.46 8.91 12.49
C ALA A 162 24.96 8.56 12.35
N ALA A 163 25.30 7.28 12.21
CA ALA A 163 26.66 6.83 11.94
C ALA A 163 27.18 7.37 10.60
N ARG A 164 26.33 7.43 9.56
CA ARG A 164 26.68 8.04 8.27
C ARG A 164 26.90 9.55 8.38
N ALA A 165 26.04 10.27 9.10
CA ALA A 165 26.22 11.70 9.34
C ALA A 165 27.52 11.99 10.10
N GLN A 166 27.86 11.14 11.07
CA GLN A 166 29.13 11.20 11.79
C GLN A 166 30.32 10.94 10.86
N SER A 167 30.26 9.93 9.99
CA SER A 167 31.34 9.68 9.04
C SER A 167 31.51 10.82 8.02
N ILE A 168 30.44 11.50 7.61
CA ILE A 168 30.55 12.72 6.77
C ILE A 168 31.25 13.85 7.53
N LEU A 169 30.96 14.00 8.83
CA LEU A 169 31.61 15.00 9.68
C LEU A 169 33.11 14.73 9.83
N ASP A 170 33.46 13.46 10.09
CA ASP A 170 34.84 12.99 10.31
C ASP A 170 35.67 13.03 9.03
N ASN A 171 35.06 12.76 7.87
CA ASN A 171 35.70 12.84 6.55
C ASN A 171 35.61 14.24 5.91
N ASP A 172 35.62 15.31 6.71
CA ASP A 172 35.63 16.71 6.25
C ASP A 172 34.56 17.10 5.22
N GLY A 173 33.34 16.57 5.39
CA GLY A 173 32.20 16.88 4.53
C GLY A 173 32.21 16.15 3.19
N VAL A 174 33.00 15.09 3.03
CA VAL A 174 32.90 14.20 1.88
C VAL A 174 31.57 13.44 1.97
N PRO A 175 30.67 13.57 0.97
CA PRO A 175 29.37 12.90 1.01
C PRO A 175 29.56 11.39 0.89
N VAL A 176 28.98 10.65 1.84
CA VAL A 176 28.97 9.19 1.84
C VAL A 176 27.60 8.72 1.34
N ARG A 177 27.58 7.87 0.31
CA ARG A 177 26.34 7.26 -0.20
C ARG A 177 25.85 6.15 0.75
N PRO A 178 24.53 6.01 0.98
CA PRO A 178 23.98 4.92 1.78
C PRO A 178 24.41 3.52 1.29
N ALA A 179 24.47 3.30 -0.03
CA ALA A 179 24.82 2.02 -0.64
C ALA A 179 26.23 1.50 -0.31
N LYS A 180 27.12 2.34 0.24
CA LYS A 180 28.46 1.89 0.68
C LYS A 180 28.39 1.02 1.94
N ASN A 181 27.33 1.17 2.73
CA ASN A 181 27.09 0.38 3.93
C ASN A 181 25.99 -0.64 3.64
N GLU A 182 26.37 -1.84 3.19
CA GLU A 182 25.42 -2.87 2.72
C GLU A 182 24.44 -3.35 3.82
N GLU A 183 24.82 -3.19 5.08
CA GLU A 183 24.02 -3.61 6.24
C GLU A 183 22.88 -2.63 6.57
N SER A 184 22.92 -1.38 6.08
CA SER A 184 21.86 -0.40 6.40
C SER A 184 20.57 -0.69 5.65
N PRO A 185 19.38 -0.53 6.27
CA PRO A 185 18.10 -0.73 5.59
C PRO A 185 17.91 0.20 4.39
N LEU A 186 18.36 1.46 4.51
CA LEU A 186 18.37 2.40 3.39
C LEU A 186 19.41 2.01 2.34
N GLY A 187 20.55 1.47 2.76
CA GLY A 187 21.57 0.92 1.86
C GLY A 187 21.03 -0.25 1.04
N GLN A 188 20.25 -1.15 1.65
CA GLN A 188 19.59 -2.27 0.96
C GLN A 188 18.58 -1.78 -0.08
N ILE A 189 17.74 -0.79 0.27
CA ILE A 189 16.75 -0.21 -0.66
C ILE A 189 17.44 0.55 -1.79
N GLU A 190 18.47 1.35 -1.50
CA GLU A 190 19.25 2.04 -2.52
C GLU A 190 19.94 1.01 -3.43
N LYS A 191 20.60 -0.01 -2.88
CA LYS A 191 21.24 -1.08 -3.65
C LYS A 191 20.24 -1.82 -4.52
N ALA A 192 19.06 -2.17 -4.00
CA ALA A 192 18.00 -2.79 -4.80
C ALA A 192 17.52 -1.89 -5.93
N THR A 193 17.36 -0.59 -5.67
CA THR A 193 16.93 0.42 -6.64
C THR A 193 17.99 0.65 -7.71
N VAL A 194 19.26 0.81 -7.31
CA VAL A 194 20.40 0.99 -8.21
C VAL A 194 20.59 -0.26 -9.06
N ASN A 195 20.56 -1.46 -8.47
CA ASN A 195 20.62 -2.72 -9.21
C ASN A 195 19.46 -2.84 -10.21
N PHE A 196 18.26 -2.41 -9.84
CA PHE A 196 17.12 -2.37 -10.74
C PHE A 196 17.37 -1.42 -11.91
N VAL A 197 17.75 -0.16 -11.64
CA VAL A 197 18.04 0.83 -12.70
C VAL A 197 19.21 0.38 -13.58
N ASP A 198 20.29 -0.12 -13.01
CA ASP A 198 21.45 -0.65 -13.73
C ASP A 198 21.06 -1.84 -14.60
N SER A 199 20.19 -2.73 -14.12
CA SER A 199 19.69 -3.85 -14.92
C SER A 199 18.85 -3.38 -16.10
N VAL A 200 18.07 -2.31 -15.94
CA VAL A 200 17.33 -1.67 -17.04
C VAL A 200 18.32 -1.07 -18.03
N VAL A 201 19.26 -0.24 -17.58
CA VAL A 201 20.27 0.41 -18.44
C VAL A 201 21.11 -0.61 -19.20
N LYS A 202 21.59 -1.67 -18.54
CA LYS A 202 22.35 -2.76 -19.19
C LYS A 202 21.52 -3.48 -20.25
N SER A 203 20.25 -3.78 -19.95
CA SER A 203 19.36 -4.41 -20.91
C SER A 203 19.07 -3.52 -22.12
N GLU A 204 18.94 -2.21 -21.90
CA GLU A 204 18.75 -1.23 -22.96
C GLU A 204 20.00 -1.00 -23.81
N LYS A 205 21.18 -0.98 -23.19
CA LYS A 205 22.47 -0.92 -23.89
C LYS A 205 22.66 -2.15 -24.78
N ALA A 206 22.45 -3.34 -24.23
CA ALA A 206 22.53 -4.59 -24.99
C ALA A 206 21.53 -4.65 -26.15
N ARG A 207 20.30 -4.16 -25.93
CA ARG A 207 19.30 -4.02 -26.98
C ARG A 207 19.75 -3.08 -28.09
N GLY A 208 20.35 -1.94 -27.73
CA GLY A 208 20.90 -0.98 -28.68
C GLY A 208 22.10 -1.53 -29.45
N GLU A 209 22.92 -2.39 -28.84
CA GLU A 209 24.05 -3.06 -29.49
C GLU A 209 23.57 -4.11 -30.49
N LEU A 210 22.65 -5.01 -30.10
CA LEU A 210 22.07 -6.01 -31.00
C LEU A 210 21.32 -5.36 -32.16
N ALA A 211 20.59 -4.27 -31.91
CA ALA A 211 19.89 -3.52 -32.96
C ALA A 211 20.84 -2.81 -33.95
N ARG A 212 22.12 -2.63 -33.60
CA ARG A 212 23.15 -2.11 -34.53
C ARG A 212 23.82 -3.22 -35.34
N GLU A 213 24.02 -4.38 -34.73
CA GLU A 213 24.66 -5.54 -35.38
C GLU A 213 23.75 -6.22 -36.39
N GLU A 214 22.49 -6.42 -35.99
CA GLU A 214 21.45 -6.80 -36.94
C GLU A 214 21.14 -5.56 -37.76
N GLU A 215 21.72 -5.49 -38.97
CA GLU A 215 21.52 -4.46 -40.01
C GLU A 215 20.06 -4.46 -40.54
N SER A 216 19.11 -4.56 -39.62
CA SER A 216 17.68 -4.58 -39.84
C SER A 216 17.27 -3.22 -40.38
N VAL A 217 16.76 -3.27 -41.60
CA VAL A 217 16.66 -2.15 -42.56
C VAL A 217 15.74 -1.01 -42.12
N PHE A 218 15.05 -1.13 -41.00
CA PHE A 218 14.26 -0.05 -40.40
C PHE A 218 14.34 -0.21 -38.89
N GLY A 219 14.37 0.90 -38.15
CA GLY A 219 14.42 0.97 -36.68
C GLY A 219 13.23 0.34 -35.97
N VAL A 220 13.06 -0.97 -36.17
CA VAL A 220 12.08 -1.81 -35.52
C VAL A 220 12.61 -2.03 -34.11
N PHE A 221 11.88 -1.47 -33.14
CA PHE A 221 12.14 -1.67 -31.73
C PHE A 221 12.14 -3.17 -31.44
N MET A 222 13.33 -3.72 -31.20
CA MET A 222 13.47 -5.08 -30.72
C MET A 222 12.74 -5.19 -29.37
N PRO A 223 11.83 -6.17 -29.19
CA PRO A 223 11.10 -6.30 -27.94
C PRO A 223 12.07 -6.65 -26.78
N PRO A 224 11.89 -6.08 -25.57
CA PRO A 224 12.75 -6.37 -24.41
C PRO A 224 12.97 -7.86 -24.11
N SER A 225 11.99 -8.71 -24.41
CA SER A 225 12.02 -10.17 -24.22
C SER A 225 12.82 -10.97 -25.25
N SER A 226 13.22 -10.40 -26.40
CA SER A 226 14.04 -11.13 -27.38
C SER A 226 15.52 -11.13 -27.04
N LEU A 227 15.94 -10.39 -26.00
CA LEU A 227 17.28 -10.47 -25.45
C LEU A 227 17.55 -11.87 -24.86
N PRO A 228 18.79 -12.36 -24.85
CA PRO A 228 19.14 -13.61 -24.17
C PRO A 228 18.87 -13.50 -22.66
N GLU A 229 18.43 -14.59 -22.02
CA GLU A 229 17.93 -14.62 -20.63
C GLU A 229 18.89 -14.01 -19.58
N GLY A 230 20.20 -14.08 -19.82
CA GLY A 230 21.21 -13.49 -18.94
C GLY A 230 21.31 -11.95 -19.01
N VAL A 231 20.81 -11.34 -20.08
CA VAL A 231 20.88 -9.89 -20.36
C VAL A 231 19.49 -9.24 -20.30
N GLN A 232 18.44 -10.04 -20.16
CA GLN A 232 17.09 -9.54 -19.95
C GLN A 232 16.99 -8.75 -18.64
N GLY A 233 16.66 -7.47 -18.78
CA GLY A 233 16.30 -6.62 -17.65
C GLY A 233 14.95 -7.05 -17.05
N PRO A 234 14.52 -6.39 -15.96
CA PRO A 234 13.26 -6.70 -15.28
C PRO A 234 12.05 -6.57 -16.22
N LEU A 235 12.07 -5.59 -17.12
CA LEU A 235 11.02 -5.41 -18.13
C LEU A 235 11.03 -6.54 -19.17
N GLY A 236 12.21 -6.99 -19.61
CA GLY A 236 12.35 -8.12 -20.53
C GLY A 236 11.83 -9.43 -19.92
N LYS A 237 12.13 -9.68 -18.63
CA LYS A 237 11.60 -10.84 -17.89
C LYS A 237 10.08 -10.78 -17.73
N ALA A 238 9.53 -9.61 -17.42
CA ALA A 238 8.09 -9.41 -17.32
C ALA A 238 7.41 -9.66 -18.67
N GLU A 239 7.95 -9.10 -19.76
CA GLU A 239 7.42 -9.33 -21.10
C GLU A 239 7.57 -10.80 -21.52
N ALA A 240 8.70 -11.45 -21.23
CA ALA A 240 8.92 -12.86 -21.51
C ALA A 240 7.92 -13.74 -20.73
N SER A 241 7.65 -13.42 -19.46
CA SER A 241 6.62 -14.09 -18.66
C SER A 241 5.24 -13.94 -19.29
N VAL A 242 4.88 -12.74 -19.75
CA VAL A 242 3.61 -12.50 -20.45
C VAL A 242 3.56 -13.24 -21.79
N LYS A 243 4.65 -13.25 -22.56
CA LYS A 243 4.75 -13.99 -23.83
C LYS A 243 4.61 -15.50 -23.62
N ASN A 244 5.26 -16.04 -22.60
CA ASN A 244 5.12 -17.45 -22.23
C ASN A 244 3.68 -17.77 -21.86
N LEU A 245 3.03 -16.92 -21.05
CA LEU A 245 1.62 -17.09 -20.72
C LEU A 245 0.71 -17.06 -21.96
N ILE A 246 0.95 -16.14 -22.90
CA ILE A 246 0.22 -16.09 -24.18
C ILE A 246 0.50 -17.33 -25.03
N LYS A 247 1.74 -17.82 -25.02
CA LYS A 247 2.13 -19.03 -25.74
C LYS A 247 1.42 -20.25 -25.15
N ASP A 248 1.42 -20.41 -23.84
CA ASP A 248 0.71 -21.49 -23.12
C ASP A 248 -0.79 -21.45 -23.41
N ILE A 249 -1.39 -20.24 -23.44
CA ILE A 249 -2.77 -20.03 -23.90
C ILE A 249 -2.95 -20.54 -25.34
N SER A 250 -2.06 -20.13 -26.25
CA SER A 250 -2.17 -20.48 -27.66
C SER A 250 -2.01 -21.98 -27.89
N GLU A 251 -1.08 -22.63 -27.20
CA GLU A 251 -0.85 -24.08 -27.28
C GLU A 251 -2.08 -24.84 -26.76
N ALA A 252 -2.59 -24.46 -25.58
CA ALA A 252 -3.81 -25.02 -25.04
C ALA A 252 -5.01 -24.86 -26.00
N GLU A 253 -5.13 -23.71 -26.66
CA GLU A 253 -6.18 -23.45 -27.64
C GLU A 253 -6.02 -24.30 -28.92
N THR A 254 -4.79 -24.50 -29.39
CA THR A 254 -4.55 -25.37 -30.55
C THR A 254 -4.91 -26.83 -30.24
N VAL A 255 -4.58 -27.32 -29.05
CA VAL A 255 -4.97 -28.65 -28.58
C VAL A 255 -6.49 -28.75 -28.48
N ARG A 256 -7.15 -27.74 -27.92
CA ARG A 256 -8.62 -27.66 -27.87
C ARG A 256 -9.26 -27.73 -29.25
N ALA A 257 -8.73 -26.96 -30.21
CA ALA A 257 -9.22 -26.96 -31.59
C ALA A 257 -8.99 -28.31 -32.28
N GLN A 258 -7.84 -28.96 -32.07
CA GLN A 258 -7.53 -30.28 -32.60
C GLN A 258 -8.46 -31.36 -32.02
N LEU A 259 -8.71 -31.35 -30.71
CA LEU A 259 -9.65 -32.28 -30.06
C LEU A 259 -11.10 -32.05 -30.54
N THR A 260 -11.49 -30.80 -30.76
CA THR A 260 -12.81 -30.45 -31.32
C THR A 260 -12.98 -30.97 -32.76
N ASN A 261 -11.91 -30.95 -33.57
CA ASN A 261 -11.95 -31.35 -34.98
C ASN A 261 -11.72 -32.86 -35.21
N SER A 262 -11.05 -33.56 -34.29
CA SER A 262 -10.66 -34.97 -34.45
C SER A 262 -11.71 -35.97 -33.95
N GLY A 263 -12.71 -35.53 -33.21
CA GLY A 263 -13.82 -36.37 -32.78
C GLY A 263 -14.69 -36.83 -33.95
N SER A 264 -15.09 -38.12 -33.95
CA SER A 264 -16.11 -38.64 -34.88
C SER A 264 -17.46 -37.93 -34.71
N GLU A 265 -17.69 -37.35 -33.54
CA GLU A 265 -18.80 -36.45 -33.24
C GLU A 265 -18.27 -35.03 -33.06
N LYS A 266 -18.90 -34.05 -33.74
CA LYS A 266 -18.58 -32.62 -33.60
C LYS A 266 -18.98 -32.13 -32.21
N ARG A 267 -18.16 -32.38 -31.20
CA ARG A 267 -18.32 -31.87 -29.84
C ARG A 267 -17.36 -30.72 -29.61
N VAL A 268 -17.89 -29.57 -29.22
CA VAL A 268 -17.09 -28.42 -28.75
C VAL A 268 -16.42 -28.80 -27.44
N VAL A 269 -15.08 -28.84 -27.43
CA VAL A 269 -14.27 -29.09 -26.22
C VAL A 269 -14.17 -27.80 -25.42
N ARG A 270 -14.46 -27.85 -24.12
CA ARG A 270 -14.39 -26.66 -23.25
C ARG A 270 -12.93 -26.38 -22.86
N PRO A 271 -12.56 -25.12 -22.56
CA PRO A 271 -11.25 -24.82 -22.00
C PRO A 271 -10.90 -25.67 -20.77
N LEU A 272 -11.87 -25.93 -19.88
CA LEU A 272 -11.73 -26.79 -18.70
C LEU A 272 -11.20 -28.20 -19.01
N ASP A 273 -11.56 -28.75 -20.18
CA ASP A 273 -11.25 -30.12 -20.56
C ASP A 273 -9.81 -30.23 -21.15
N VAL A 274 -9.08 -29.11 -21.26
CA VAL A 274 -7.70 -29.02 -21.77
C VAL A 274 -6.80 -28.36 -20.72
N GLY A 275 -5.61 -28.91 -20.50
CA GLY A 275 -4.63 -28.29 -19.60
C GLY A 275 -4.14 -26.94 -20.14
N GLY A 276 -4.14 -25.91 -19.30
CA GLY A 276 -3.66 -24.57 -19.64
C GLY A 276 -4.21 -23.49 -18.70
N PRO A 277 -3.71 -22.26 -18.79
CA PRO A 277 -4.09 -21.16 -17.88
C PRO A 277 -5.58 -20.81 -17.97
N PHE A 278 -6.18 -20.87 -19.16
CA PHE A 278 -7.63 -20.67 -19.30
C PHE A 278 -8.46 -21.85 -18.76
N GLY A 279 -7.96 -23.07 -18.86
CA GLY A 279 -8.61 -24.24 -18.27
C GLY A 279 -8.56 -24.19 -16.74
N GLU A 280 -7.44 -23.77 -16.15
CA GLU A 280 -7.30 -23.53 -14.71
C GLU A 280 -8.20 -22.38 -14.23
N ALA A 281 -8.28 -21.29 -14.99
CA ALA A 281 -9.18 -20.18 -14.67
C ALA A 281 -10.65 -20.59 -14.77
N GLU A 282 -11.05 -21.33 -15.82
CA GLU A 282 -12.40 -21.88 -15.93
C GLU A 282 -12.67 -22.90 -14.81
N ARG A 283 -11.70 -23.72 -14.43
CA ARG A 283 -11.81 -24.65 -13.29
C ARG A 283 -12.06 -23.91 -12.00
N PHE A 284 -11.27 -22.87 -11.72
CA PHE A 284 -11.46 -22.03 -10.56
C PHE A 284 -12.84 -21.37 -10.54
N MET A 285 -13.30 -20.85 -11.68
CA MET A 285 -14.66 -20.30 -11.82
C MET A 285 -15.75 -21.36 -11.70
N SER A 286 -15.53 -22.56 -12.21
CA SER A 286 -16.44 -23.69 -12.10
C SER A 286 -16.55 -24.16 -10.65
N ASP A 287 -15.43 -24.21 -9.93
CA ASP A 287 -15.38 -24.54 -8.50
C ASP A 287 -16.14 -23.48 -7.68
N ILE A 288 -16.01 -22.19 -8.03
CA ILE A 288 -16.84 -21.12 -7.46
C ILE A 288 -18.32 -21.39 -7.74
N GLN A 289 -18.70 -21.61 -9.00
CA GLN A 289 -20.10 -21.84 -9.39
C GLN A 289 -20.69 -23.09 -8.74
N MET A 290 -19.93 -24.18 -8.64
CA MET A 290 -20.36 -25.41 -7.98
C MET A 290 -20.54 -25.19 -6.48
N ALA A 291 -19.64 -24.45 -5.83
CA ALA A 291 -19.78 -24.08 -4.43
C ALA A 291 -20.99 -23.15 -4.21
N GLU A 292 -21.28 -22.22 -5.11
CA GLU A 292 -22.49 -21.38 -5.06
C GLU A 292 -23.76 -22.21 -5.28
N LYS A 293 -23.77 -23.15 -6.23
CA LYS A 293 -24.92 -24.05 -6.45
C LYS A 293 -25.21 -24.93 -5.23
N LYS A 294 -24.16 -25.50 -4.61
CA LYS A 294 -24.31 -26.28 -3.38
C LYS A 294 -24.87 -25.42 -2.24
N ARG A 295 -24.37 -24.20 -2.08
CA ARG A 295 -24.93 -23.22 -1.13
C ARG A 295 -26.40 -22.88 -1.42
N ALA A 296 -26.77 -22.71 -2.70
CA ALA A 296 -28.15 -22.47 -3.07
C ALA A 296 -29.06 -23.68 -2.77
N MET A 297 -28.56 -24.92 -2.91
CA MET A 297 -29.29 -26.13 -2.51
C MET A 297 -29.39 -26.27 -0.98
N GLU A 298 -28.33 -25.93 -0.25
CA GLU A 298 -28.34 -25.86 1.22
C GLU A 298 -29.40 -24.85 1.68
N LYS A 299 -29.48 -23.69 1.01
CA LYS A 299 -30.52 -22.67 1.25
C LYS A 299 -31.94 -23.24 1.11
N SER A 300 -32.21 -24.00 0.05
CA SER A 300 -33.53 -24.62 -0.16
C SER A 300 -33.87 -25.72 0.86
N THR A 301 -32.85 -26.41 1.39
CA THR A 301 -33.04 -27.54 2.31
C THR A 301 -33.24 -27.05 3.75
N ASP A 302 -32.46 -26.07 4.17
CA ASP A 302 -32.47 -25.53 5.54
C ASP A 302 -33.53 -24.44 5.76
N GLY A 303 -34.13 -23.91 4.69
CA GLY A 303 -35.08 -22.79 4.76
C GLY A 303 -34.45 -21.48 5.24
N LYS A 304 -33.12 -21.39 5.33
CA LYS A 304 -32.39 -20.17 5.74
C LYS A 304 -32.36 -19.14 4.63
N LYS A 305 -32.46 -17.85 4.97
CA LYS A 305 -32.59 -16.75 3.99
C LYS A 305 -31.29 -16.45 3.23
N PHE A 306 -30.12 -16.72 3.82
CA PHE A 306 -28.81 -16.54 3.18
C PHE A 306 -27.72 -17.35 3.91
N VAL A 307 -26.84 -18.05 3.18
CA VAL A 307 -25.66 -18.75 3.75
C VAL A 307 -24.41 -18.08 3.18
N ARG A 308 -23.56 -17.52 4.04
CA ARG A 308 -22.32 -16.86 3.60
C ARG A 308 -21.34 -17.89 3.01
N PRO A 309 -20.47 -17.50 2.06
CA PRO A 309 -19.46 -18.40 1.49
C PRO A 309 -18.63 -19.17 2.53
N MET A 310 -18.22 -18.53 3.61
CA MET A 310 -17.46 -19.16 4.70
C MET A 310 -18.27 -20.14 5.56
N ASP A 311 -19.60 -19.98 5.63
CA ASP A 311 -20.50 -20.76 6.51
C ASP A 311 -21.09 -21.99 5.80
N ALA A 312 -20.77 -22.17 4.52
CA ALA A 312 -21.25 -23.28 3.72
C ALA A 312 -20.69 -24.63 4.19
N THR A 313 -21.50 -25.69 4.08
CA THR A 313 -21.05 -27.05 4.42
C THR A 313 -19.86 -27.47 3.55
N VAL A 314 -19.91 -27.08 2.27
CA VAL A 314 -18.79 -27.23 1.33
C VAL A 314 -18.21 -25.85 1.01
N LYS A 315 -17.10 -25.52 1.66
CA LYS A 315 -16.37 -24.27 1.39
C LYS A 315 -15.78 -24.32 -0.02
N GLY A 316 -16.13 -23.32 -0.83
CA GLY A 316 -15.46 -23.06 -2.11
C GLY A 316 -14.21 -22.20 -1.90
N PRO A 317 -13.47 -21.87 -2.97
CA PRO A 317 -12.30 -21.00 -2.88
C PRO A 317 -12.62 -19.62 -2.30
N LEU A 318 -13.83 -19.08 -2.57
CA LEU A 318 -14.30 -17.83 -1.95
C LEU A 318 -14.60 -17.98 -0.46
N GLY A 319 -15.04 -19.15 -0.02
CA GLY A 319 -15.27 -19.44 1.39
C GLY A 319 -13.96 -19.52 2.17
N GLU A 320 -12.93 -20.15 1.58
CA GLU A 320 -11.59 -20.20 2.18
C GLU A 320 -10.93 -18.81 2.29
N THR A 321 -11.06 -17.98 1.25
CA THR A 321 -10.52 -16.61 1.30
C THR A 321 -11.30 -15.74 2.27
N GLU A 322 -12.63 -15.84 2.30
CA GLU A 322 -13.46 -15.15 3.29
C GLU A 322 -13.13 -15.60 4.71
N GLU A 323 -12.97 -16.90 4.98
CA GLU A 323 -12.59 -17.41 6.29
C GLU A 323 -11.23 -16.86 6.74
N ARG A 324 -10.22 -16.82 5.85
CA ARG A 324 -8.92 -16.21 6.16
C ARG A 324 -9.05 -14.72 6.47
N LEU A 325 -9.84 -13.99 5.67
CA LEU A 325 -10.07 -12.55 5.88
C LEU A 325 -10.84 -12.29 7.17
N VAL A 326 -11.87 -13.08 7.46
CA VAL A 326 -12.65 -12.97 8.69
C VAL A 326 -11.79 -13.32 9.90
N GLY A 327 -10.96 -14.35 9.83
CA GLY A 327 -9.98 -14.64 10.88
C GLY A 327 -9.03 -13.47 11.15
N LEU A 328 -8.54 -12.81 10.10
CA LEU A 328 -7.73 -11.60 10.23
C LEU A 328 -8.53 -10.44 10.86
N VAL A 329 -9.75 -10.19 10.38
CA VAL A 329 -10.63 -9.13 10.91
C VAL A 329 -11.00 -9.40 12.37
N ASP A 330 -11.27 -10.64 12.75
CA ASP A 330 -11.63 -11.00 14.11
C ASP A 330 -10.42 -10.89 15.04
N SER A 331 -9.23 -11.28 14.57
CA SER A 331 -7.98 -11.02 15.30
C SER A 331 -7.77 -9.52 15.55
N LEU A 332 -8.05 -8.68 14.54
CA LEU A 332 -7.98 -7.22 14.65
C LEU A 332 -9.06 -6.67 15.57
N LYS A 333 -10.29 -7.18 15.52
CA LYS A 333 -11.38 -6.76 16.41
C LYS A 333 -11.08 -7.12 17.86
N VAL A 334 -10.55 -8.30 18.13
CA VAL A 334 -10.13 -8.69 19.49
C VAL A 334 -9.04 -7.77 19.98
N GLU A 335 -8.06 -7.45 19.14
CA GLU A 335 -7.00 -6.50 19.46
C GLU A 335 -7.54 -5.08 19.72
N GLU A 336 -8.44 -4.58 18.87
CA GLU A 336 -9.06 -3.26 19.00
C GLU A 336 -9.99 -3.20 20.21
N THR A 337 -10.75 -4.26 20.49
CA THR A 337 -11.61 -4.34 21.67
C THR A 337 -10.77 -4.33 22.94
N ARG A 338 -9.64 -5.04 22.98
CA ARG A 338 -8.69 -4.97 24.10
C ARG A 338 -8.12 -3.56 24.25
N ARG A 339 -7.77 -2.88 23.15
CA ARG A 339 -7.36 -1.46 23.19
C ARG A 339 -8.46 -0.55 23.70
N TYR A 340 -9.69 -0.74 23.25
CA TYR A 340 -10.83 0.07 23.64
C TYR A 340 -11.19 -0.15 25.12
N GLN A 341 -11.19 -1.40 25.59
CA GLN A 341 -11.38 -1.73 27.00
C GLN A 341 -10.28 -1.09 27.86
N ASN A 342 -9.02 -1.22 27.45
CA ASN A 342 -7.92 -0.50 28.11
C ASN A 342 -8.15 1.03 28.07
N LEU A 343 -8.66 1.59 26.98
CA LEU A 343 -8.98 3.01 26.89
C LEU A 343 -10.14 3.45 27.79
N VAL A 344 -11.16 2.61 27.94
CA VAL A 344 -12.35 2.90 28.75
C VAL A 344 -12.05 2.73 30.23
N GLU A 345 -11.37 1.66 30.62
CA GLU A 345 -10.97 1.42 32.01
C GLU A 345 -10.10 2.55 32.53
N ASN A 346 -9.22 3.11 31.69
CA ASN A 346 -8.26 4.13 32.10
C ASN A 346 -8.68 5.56 31.75
N ARG A 347 -9.98 5.82 31.59
CA ARG A 347 -10.46 7.20 31.44
C ARG A 347 -10.29 7.95 32.76
N PRO A 348 -9.77 9.20 32.75
CA PRO A 348 -9.64 10.03 33.95
C PRO A 348 -10.91 10.07 34.80
N MET A 349 -12.08 10.15 34.15
CA MET A 349 -13.39 10.14 34.81
C MET A 349 -13.70 8.83 35.57
N ASN A 350 -13.26 7.67 35.07
CA ASN A 350 -13.51 6.35 35.67
C ASN A 350 -12.52 6.06 36.82
N THR A 351 -11.26 6.45 36.63
CA THR A 351 -10.20 6.31 37.61
C THR A 351 -10.39 7.21 38.82
N ASN A 352 -10.56 8.52 38.59
CA ASN A 352 -10.63 9.50 39.66
C ASN A 352 -11.53 10.68 39.24
N ARG A 353 -12.84 10.49 39.43
CA ARG A 353 -13.86 11.48 39.12
C ARG A 353 -13.64 12.86 39.76
N LYS A 354 -12.88 12.93 40.86
CA LYS A 354 -12.60 14.19 41.59
C LYS A 354 -11.34 14.90 41.09
N SER A 355 -10.54 14.29 40.20
CA SER A 355 -9.38 14.96 39.61
C SER A 355 -9.82 16.08 38.66
N VAL A 356 -8.98 17.11 38.49
CA VAL A 356 -9.27 18.23 37.58
C VAL A 356 -9.49 17.73 36.16
N GLU A 357 -8.75 16.70 35.75
CA GLU A 357 -8.88 16.03 34.46
C GLU A 357 -10.21 15.29 34.33
N GLY A 358 -10.64 14.54 35.36
CA GLY A 358 -11.94 13.85 35.38
C GLY A 358 -13.13 14.81 35.35
N VAL A 359 -13.02 15.97 35.99
CA VAL A 359 -14.05 17.02 35.94
C VAL A 359 -14.09 17.70 34.57
N LEU A 360 -12.94 18.03 33.98
CA LEU A 360 -12.88 18.60 32.63
C LEU A 360 -13.40 17.64 31.56
N GLU A 361 -13.07 16.35 31.66
CA GLU A 361 -13.63 15.31 30.80
C GLU A 361 -15.16 15.23 30.98
N SER A 362 -15.65 15.18 32.21
CA SER A 362 -17.10 15.14 32.50
C SER A 362 -17.84 16.34 31.90
N VAL A 363 -17.28 17.54 32.04
CA VAL A 363 -17.88 18.76 31.50
C VAL A 363 -17.79 18.79 29.98
N SER A 364 -16.65 18.47 29.38
CA SER A 364 -16.49 18.46 27.92
C SER A 364 -17.38 17.40 27.26
N VAL A 365 -17.40 16.17 27.77
CA VAL A 365 -18.30 15.11 27.30
C VAL A 365 -19.75 15.49 27.54
N GLY A 366 -20.08 16.07 28.69
CA GLY A 366 -21.42 16.56 29.00
C GLY A 366 -21.89 17.63 28.00
N VAL A 367 -21.07 18.65 27.75
CA VAL A 367 -21.40 19.78 26.86
C VAL A 367 -21.45 19.35 25.39
N LEU A 368 -20.57 18.44 24.95
CA LEU A 368 -20.56 17.99 23.55
C LEU A 368 -21.61 16.89 23.28
N ARG A 369 -21.84 15.99 24.24
CA ARG A 369 -22.73 14.83 24.05
C ARG A 369 -24.18 15.11 24.42
N ALA A 370 -24.45 16.00 25.38
CA ALA A 370 -25.83 16.33 25.75
C ALA A 370 -26.64 16.90 24.58
N PRO A 371 -26.12 17.82 23.73
CA PRO A 371 -26.86 18.31 22.57
C PRO A 371 -27.18 17.19 21.57
N VAL A 372 -26.23 16.29 21.30
CA VAL A 372 -26.45 15.15 20.38
C VAL A 372 -27.51 14.20 20.92
N MET A 373 -27.49 13.90 22.23
CA MET A 373 -28.51 13.08 22.88
C MET A 373 -29.88 13.77 22.88
N LEU A 374 -29.94 15.08 23.12
CA LEU A 374 -31.18 15.85 23.05
C LEU A 374 -31.77 15.85 21.63
N VAL A 375 -30.93 15.97 20.60
CA VAL A 375 -31.39 15.86 19.20
C VAL A 375 -31.94 14.46 18.92
N LYS A 376 -31.28 13.39 19.40
CA LYS A 376 -31.78 12.01 19.24
C LYS A 376 -33.10 11.76 19.98
N ILE A 377 -33.25 12.31 21.18
CA ILE A 377 -34.51 12.24 21.92
C ILE A 377 -35.59 13.02 21.18
N ALA A 378 -35.28 14.22 20.69
CA ALA A 378 -36.21 15.02 19.91
C ALA A 378 -36.63 14.33 18.60
N SER A 379 -35.71 13.65 17.92
CA SER A 379 -36.04 12.84 16.73
C SER A 379 -36.93 11.66 17.08
N ARG A 380 -36.65 10.95 18.19
CA ARG A 380 -37.48 9.82 18.64
C ARG A 380 -38.87 10.26 19.12
N VAL A 381 -38.96 11.39 19.80
CA VAL A 381 -40.24 11.99 20.22
C VAL A 381 -41.02 12.48 19.00
N LYS A 382 -40.34 13.08 18.01
CA LYS A 382 -40.96 13.45 16.75
C LYS A 382 -41.54 12.23 16.06
N GLU A 383 -40.77 11.13 15.95
CA GLU A 383 -41.20 9.85 15.38
C GLU A 383 -42.46 9.31 16.08
N LEU A 384 -42.47 9.28 17.42
CA LEU A 384 -43.62 8.87 18.23
C LEU A 384 -44.84 9.80 18.08
N LEU A 385 -44.63 11.11 17.93
CA LEU A 385 -45.71 12.10 17.79
C LEU A 385 -46.25 12.22 16.37
N SER A 386 -45.44 11.94 15.35
CA SER A 386 -45.93 11.84 13.96
C SER A 386 -46.93 10.71 13.78
N GLY A 387 -47.14 9.86 14.79
CA GLY A 387 -48.40 9.16 15.01
C GLY A 387 -48.83 8.28 13.85
N GLU A 388 -47.88 7.84 13.03
CA GLU A 388 -48.08 6.69 12.18
C GLU A 388 -47.89 5.49 13.09
N GLY A 389 -49.00 5.06 13.69
CA GLY A 389 -49.13 3.70 14.17
C GLY A 389 -48.97 2.75 12.97
N GLY A 390 -47.73 2.49 12.60
CA GLY A 390 -47.38 1.32 11.82
C GLY A 390 -47.44 0.13 12.76
N GLU A 391 -48.56 -0.57 12.72
CA GLU A 391 -48.61 -1.97 13.14
C GLU A 391 -47.47 -2.73 12.44
N GLY A 392 -46.73 -3.51 13.23
CA GLY A 392 -45.69 -4.39 12.71
C GLY A 392 -44.31 -4.02 13.23
N GLU A 393 -43.97 -4.58 14.37
CA GLU A 393 -42.59 -4.94 14.67
C GLU A 393 -42.10 -5.86 13.53
N GLU A 394 -41.51 -5.29 12.48
CA GLU A 394 -40.41 -5.98 11.82
C GLU A 394 -39.22 -5.82 12.75
N GLU A 395 -38.91 -6.91 13.46
CA GLU A 395 -37.61 -7.12 14.05
C GLU A 395 -36.55 -6.82 12.97
N GLU A 396 -35.95 -5.63 13.02
CA GLU A 396 -34.64 -5.39 12.41
C GLU A 396 -33.62 -6.26 13.16
N ASN A 397 -33.63 -7.54 12.80
CA ASN A 397 -32.41 -8.25 12.48
C ASN A 397 -31.54 -7.29 11.66
N TYR A 398 -30.35 -6.98 12.16
CA TYR A 398 -29.27 -6.44 11.35
C TYR A 398 -28.82 -7.52 10.33
N GLU A 399 -29.70 -7.89 9.41
CA GLU A 399 -29.30 -8.49 8.12
C GLU A 399 -28.91 -7.32 7.21
N VAL A 400 -27.63 -7.29 6.83
CA VAL A 400 -27.12 -6.44 5.75
C VAL A 400 -27.75 -6.96 4.45
N GLY A 401 -28.95 -6.45 4.14
CA GLY A 401 -29.71 -6.79 2.94
C GLY A 401 -29.30 -5.91 1.75
N VAL A 402 -28.45 -6.46 0.89
CA VAL A 402 -28.38 -6.10 -0.52
C VAL A 402 -29.53 -6.85 -1.20
N GLY A 403 -30.61 -6.14 -1.56
CA GLY A 403 -31.76 -6.70 -2.25
C GLY A 403 -32.33 -5.71 -3.26
N GLY A 404 -32.00 -5.92 -4.54
CA GLY A 404 -32.76 -5.38 -5.67
C GLY A 404 -33.89 -6.36 -5.99
N GLU A 405 -35.11 -5.87 -6.01
CA GLU A 405 -36.26 -6.64 -6.44
C GLU A 405 -36.30 -6.71 -7.97
N GLY A 406 -36.27 -7.94 -8.47
CA GLY A 406 -36.54 -8.28 -9.86
C GLY A 406 -38.05 -8.44 -10.04
N GLU A 407 -38.51 -7.79 -11.10
CA GLU A 407 -39.86 -7.84 -11.66
C GLU A 407 -40.25 -9.29 -12.01
N GLU A 408 -41.38 -9.76 -11.48
CA GLU A 408 -42.00 -11.04 -11.86
C GLU A 408 -42.46 -10.98 -13.32
N VAL A 409 -41.78 -11.71 -14.19
CA VAL A 409 -42.31 -12.06 -15.52
C VAL A 409 -43.16 -13.32 -15.37
N VAL A 410 -44.48 -13.12 -15.40
CA VAL A 410 -45.46 -14.19 -15.59
C VAL A 410 -45.25 -14.80 -16.98
N VAL A 411 -44.72 -16.02 -17.03
CA VAL A 411 -44.64 -16.83 -18.25
C VAL A 411 -45.94 -17.61 -18.36
N GLU A 412 -46.84 -17.17 -19.25
CA GLU A 412 -47.98 -17.96 -19.70
C GLU A 412 -47.47 -19.24 -20.40
N GLU A 413 -47.97 -20.40 -19.97
CA GLU A 413 -47.84 -21.67 -20.66
C GLU A 413 -48.50 -21.57 -22.04
N ILE A 414 -47.68 -21.53 -23.09
CA ILE A 414 -48.12 -21.81 -24.45
C ILE A 414 -48.03 -23.34 -24.63
N GLU A 415 -49.15 -24.02 -24.39
CA GLU A 415 -49.40 -25.32 -25.01
C GLU A 415 -49.32 -25.15 -26.54
N SER A 416 -48.55 -25.99 -27.20
CA SER A 416 -48.59 -26.13 -28.65
C SER A 416 -48.56 -27.61 -29.06
N PRO A 417 -49.18 -27.94 -30.21
CA PRO A 417 -49.81 -29.24 -30.52
C PRO A 417 -48.88 -30.37 -30.94
#